data_AF-A0A367AWS1-F1
#
_entry.id   AF-A0A367AWS1-F1
#
_cell.length_a   1.000
_cell.length_b   1.000
_cell.length_c   1.000
_cell.angle_alpha   90.00
_cell.angle_beta   90.00
_cell.angle_gamma   90.00
#
_symmetry.space_group_name_H-M   'P 1'
#
loop_
_entity.id
_entity.type
_entity.pdbx_description
1 polymer ?
#
loop_
_entity_poly.entity_id
_entity_poly.type
_entity_poly.pdbx_seq_one_letter_code
_entity_poly.pdbx_strand_id
1 'polypeptide(L)'
;MRIRMIGLAAVAATLPLGLAACGGPSVEDFCDQYQAIDQLEDEDAGKAKDAFDELADNVPDDAGKDVEEAVSFMADNFPEDGDFEKAVSNGDLDEDDAQKFSESAETVTAYGDKNCGD
;
A
#
# COMPACT_ATOMS: atom_id res chain seq x y z
N MET A 1 -0.10 -2.06 39.86
CA MET A 1 -0.75 -0.73 39.76
C MET A 1 -1.92 -0.89 38.81
N ARG A 2 -3.16 -0.59 39.23
CA ARG A 2 -4.39 -0.84 38.45
C ARG A 2 -4.86 0.46 37.81
N ILE A 3 -4.74 0.58 36.49
CA ILE A 3 -5.34 1.68 35.74
C ILE A 3 -6.80 1.31 35.50
N ARG A 4 -7.70 2.09 36.09
CA ARG A 4 -9.14 1.96 35.91
C ARG A 4 -9.47 2.40 34.48
N MET A 5 -9.89 1.47 33.64
CA MET A 5 -10.57 1.79 32.37
C MET A 5 -11.81 2.61 32.69
N ILE A 6 -11.82 3.86 32.25
CA ILE A 6 -13.01 4.70 32.27
C ILE A 6 -13.72 4.48 30.94
N GLY A 7 -14.88 3.83 31.02
CA GLY A 7 -16.02 4.06 30.12
C GLY A 7 -15.90 3.54 28.69
N LEU A 8 -16.20 2.24 28.50
CA LEU A 8 -16.86 1.80 27.27
C LEU A 8 -18.23 2.51 27.19
N ALA A 9 -18.30 3.55 26.35
CA ALA A 9 -19.58 4.02 25.84
C ALA A 9 -19.90 3.17 24.61
N ALA A 10 -20.83 2.24 24.80
CA ALA A 10 -21.46 1.51 23.71
C ALA A 10 -22.25 2.49 22.83
N VAL A 11 -21.76 2.73 21.61
CA VAL A 11 -22.58 3.25 20.51
C VAL A 11 -22.57 2.19 19.43
N ALA A 12 -23.50 1.25 19.54
CA ALA A 12 -23.86 0.34 18.47
C ALA A 12 -25.39 0.32 18.39
N ALA A 13 -25.92 1.08 17.42
CA ALA A 13 -27.07 0.73 16.56
C ALA A 13 -27.68 1.98 15.92
N THR A 14 -27.36 2.24 14.64
CA THR A 14 -28.26 2.16 13.46
C THR A 14 -27.68 3.00 12.31
N LEU A 15 -27.02 2.34 11.36
CA LEU A 15 -26.40 2.89 10.15
C LEU A 15 -27.37 3.72 9.30
N PRO A 16 -26.88 4.81 8.67
CA PRO A 16 -26.95 4.95 7.24
C PRO A 16 -25.56 4.61 6.67
N LEU A 17 -25.55 3.73 5.66
CA LEU A 17 -24.48 3.66 4.66
C LEU A 17 -24.40 5.01 3.92
N GLY A 18 -23.91 6.05 4.57
CA GLY A 18 -24.09 7.43 4.11
C GLY A 18 -23.19 8.48 4.76
N LEU A 19 -22.14 8.05 5.46
CA LEU A 19 -21.01 8.90 5.86
C LEU A 19 -19.69 8.12 5.63
N ALA A 20 -19.54 7.50 4.46
CA ALA A 20 -18.26 7.69 3.78
C ALA A 20 -18.21 9.20 3.55
N ALA A 21 -17.53 9.91 4.44
CA ALA A 21 -17.19 11.29 4.16
C ALA A 21 -16.54 11.30 2.76
N CYS A 22 -16.83 12.32 1.96
CA CYS A 22 -16.03 12.61 0.78
C CYS A 22 -14.60 13.01 1.21
N GLY A 23 -13.85 12.07 1.75
CA GLY A 23 -12.43 12.14 2.03
C GLY A 23 -11.88 10.90 1.35
N GLY A 24 -10.96 11.12 0.41
CA GLY A 24 -10.22 10.03 -0.22
C GLY A 24 -9.53 9.14 0.82
N PRO A 25 -8.85 8.09 0.37
CA PRO A 25 -8.07 7.24 1.26
C PRO A 25 -7.16 8.07 2.17
N SER A 26 -7.05 7.67 3.43
CA SER A 26 -6.28 8.42 4.42
C SER A 26 -4.82 7.94 4.46
N VAL A 27 -3.93 8.79 5.00
CA VAL A 27 -2.54 8.39 5.27
C VAL A 27 -2.48 7.17 6.19
N GLU A 28 -3.42 7.02 7.14
CA GLU A 28 -3.51 5.83 8.00
C GLU A 28 -3.82 4.57 7.19
N ASP A 29 -4.77 4.63 6.24
CA ASP A 29 -5.11 3.47 5.37
C ASP A 29 -3.92 3.08 4.48
N PHE A 30 -3.20 4.06 3.93
CA PHE A 30 -1.96 3.82 3.20
C PHE A 30 -0.91 3.15 4.08
N CYS A 31 -0.72 3.62 5.31
CA CYS A 31 0.30 3.10 6.22
C CYS A 31 -0.01 1.68 6.70
N ASP A 32 -1.27 1.37 6.99
CA ASP A 32 -1.70 0.02 7.34
C ASP A 32 -1.37 -0.95 6.18
N GLN A 33 -1.65 -0.55 4.94
CA GLN A 33 -1.37 -1.35 3.76
C GLN A 33 0.13 -1.46 3.45
N TYR A 34 0.88 -0.37 3.58
CA TYR A 34 2.32 -0.33 3.38
C TYR A 34 3.05 -1.27 4.37
N GLN A 35 2.66 -1.27 5.64
CA GLN A 35 3.22 -2.19 6.65
C GLN A 35 2.76 -3.64 6.45
N ALA A 36 1.58 -3.86 5.86
CA ALA A 36 1.13 -5.20 5.51
C ALA A 36 2.00 -5.80 4.40
N ILE A 37 2.40 -4.99 3.40
CA ILE A 37 3.30 -5.42 2.31
C ILE A 37 4.69 -5.79 2.85
N ASP A 38 5.26 -5.01 3.79
CA ASP A 38 6.56 -5.32 4.42
C ASP A 38 6.56 -6.64 5.23
N GLN A 39 5.38 -7.10 5.64
CA GLN A 39 5.20 -8.38 6.34
C GLN A 39 4.96 -9.56 5.41
N LEU A 40 4.84 -9.34 4.09
CA LEU A 40 4.70 -10.43 3.12
C LEU A 40 6.06 -11.10 2.91
N GLU A 41 6.06 -12.44 2.91
CA GLU A 41 7.22 -13.23 2.55
C GLU A 41 7.27 -13.42 1.02
N ASP A 42 8.46 -13.64 0.45
CA ASP A 42 8.65 -13.82 -1.01
C ASP A 42 7.78 -14.96 -1.61
N GLU A 43 7.40 -15.94 -0.79
CA GLU A 43 6.52 -17.06 -1.18
C GLU A 43 5.05 -16.64 -1.40
N ASP A 44 4.68 -15.43 -0.97
CA ASP A 44 3.33 -14.85 -1.05
C ASP A 44 3.16 -13.87 -2.24
N ALA A 45 3.93 -14.05 -3.31
CA ALA A 45 3.86 -13.28 -4.56
C ALA A 45 2.44 -12.90 -5.03
N GLY A 46 1.51 -13.86 -5.02
CA GLY A 46 0.12 -13.60 -5.41
C GLY A 46 -0.61 -12.62 -4.49
N LYS A 47 -0.27 -12.61 -3.20
CA LYS A 47 -0.79 -11.62 -2.22
C LYS A 47 -0.07 -10.28 -2.34
N ALA A 48 1.20 -10.27 -2.77
CA ALA A 48 1.94 -9.04 -2.97
C ALA A 48 1.32 -8.17 -4.06
N LYS A 49 0.88 -8.78 -5.17
CA LYS A 49 0.13 -8.05 -6.21
C LYS A 49 -1.16 -7.43 -5.68
N ASP A 50 -2.01 -8.25 -5.07
CA ASP A 50 -3.27 -7.77 -4.47
C ASP A 50 -2.99 -6.66 -3.43
N ALA A 51 -1.92 -6.77 -2.66
CA ALA A 51 -1.54 -5.77 -1.68
C ALA A 51 -1.05 -4.46 -2.30
N PHE A 52 -0.35 -4.50 -3.43
CA PHE A 52 0.02 -3.30 -4.20
C PHE A 52 -1.19 -2.64 -4.87
N ASP A 53 -2.14 -3.42 -5.39
CA ASP A 53 -3.41 -2.92 -5.91
C ASP A 53 -4.19 -2.18 -4.80
N GLU A 54 -4.30 -2.81 -3.62
CA GLU A 54 -4.92 -2.17 -2.45
C GLU A 54 -4.14 -0.94 -1.96
N LEU A 55 -2.81 -0.92 -2.08
CA LEU A 55 -2.01 0.25 -1.73
C LEU A 55 -2.29 1.40 -2.71
N ALA A 56 -2.46 1.10 -4.01
CA ALA A 56 -2.76 2.10 -5.04
C ALA A 56 -4.11 2.77 -4.77
N ASP A 57 -5.12 1.96 -4.41
CA ASP A 57 -6.45 2.43 -4.04
C ASP A 57 -6.46 3.25 -2.74
N ASN A 58 -5.43 3.07 -1.90
CA ASN A 58 -5.27 3.75 -0.62
C ASN A 58 -4.26 4.91 -0.62
N VAL A 59 -3.72 5.33 -1.78
CA VAL A 59 -2.82 6.49 -1.84
C VAL A 59 -3.59 7.78 -1.51
N PRO A 60 -3.24 8.50 -0.43
CA PRO A 60 -3.97 9.68 -0.03
C PRO A 60 -3.73 10.84 -0.99
N ASP A 61 -4.75 11.69 -1.19
CA ASP A 61 -4.71 12.81 -2.13
C ASP A 61 -3.54 13.79 -1.89
N ASP A 62 -2.99 13.83 -0.67
CA ASP A 62 -1.88 14.68 -0.26
C ASP A 62 -0.48 14.03 -0.43
N ALA A 63 -0.41 12.73 -0.74
CA ALA A 63 0.84 12.06 -1.12
C ALA A 63 1.43 12.61 -2.42
N GLY A 64 0.56 13.13 -3.28
CA GLY A 64 0.91 13.67 -4.58
C GLY A 64 0.95 12.59 -5.67
N LYS A 65 0.88 13.06 -6.91
CA LYS A 65 0.76 12.21 -8.10
C LYS A 65 1.96 11.29 -8.31
N ASP A 66 3.13 11.67 -7.82
CA ASP A 66 4.35 10.88 -7.98
C ASP A 66 4.23 9.56 -7.18
N VAL A 67 3.61 9.59 -6.00
CA VAL A 67 3.35 8.38 -5.18
C VAL A 67 2.23 7.56 -5.80
N GLU A 68 1.14 8.21 -6.24
CA GLU A 68 0.01 7.55 -6.92
C GLU A 68 0.47 6.80 -8.19
N GLU A 69 1.27 7.46 -9.04
CA GLU A 69 1.84 6.84 -10.24
C GLU A 69 2.81 5.72 -9.89
N ALA A 70 3.66 5.90 -8.86
CA ALA A 70 4.61 4.90 -8.45
C ALA A 70 3.93 3.62 -7.94
N VAL A 71 2.94 3.74 -7.03
CA VAL A 71 2.21 2.56 -6.54
C VAL A 71 1.44 1.88 -7.66
N SER A 72 0.76 2.67 -8.51
CA SER A 72 0.00 2.11 -9.65
C SER A 72 0.92 1.37 -10.63
N PHE A 73 2.09 1.94 -10.93
CA PHE A 73 3.07 1.29 -11.79
C PHE A 73 3.57 -0.01 -11.17
N MET A 74 3.84 -0.02 -9.87
CA MET A 74 4.25 -1.24 -9.17
C MET A 74 3.16 -2.30 -9.23
N ALA A 75 1.89 -1.95 -9.00
CA ALA A 75 0.77 -2.89 -9.03
C ALA A 75 0.54 -3.49 -10.44
N ASP A 76 0.57 -2.64 -11.47
CA ASP A 76 0.38 -3.04 -12.87
C ASP A 76 1.52 -3.96 -13.38
N ASN A 77 2.75 -3.68 -12.96
CA ASN A 77 3.95 -4.36 -13.47
C ASN A 77 4.52 -5.40 -12.50
N PHE A 78 3.86 -5.65 -11.36
CA PHE A 78 4.28 -6.70 -10.45
C PHE A 78 4.13 -8.07 -11.15
N PRO A 79 5.20 -8.89 -11.20
CA PRO A 79 5.15 -10.20 -11.84
C PRO A 79 4.21 -11.14 -11.09
N GLU A 80 3.40 -11.92 -11.83
CA GLU A 80 2.39 -12.82 -11.23
C GLU A 80 3.01 -13.89 -10.31
N ASP A 81 4.26 -14.28 -10.56
CA ASP A 81 5.02 -15.22 -9.72
C ASP A 81 5.90 -14.53 -8.67
N GLY A 82 5.86 -13.20 -8.58
CA GLY A 82 6.60 -12.37 -7.62
C GLY A 82 8.11 -12.39 -7.79
N ASP A 83 8.61 -13.05 -8.84
CA ASP A 83 10.03 -13.20 -9.11
C ASP A 83 10.46 -12.14 -10.14
N PHE A 84 10.76 -10.95 -9.63
CA PHE A 84 11.16 -9.81 -10.44
C PHE A 84 12.47 -10.07 -11.20
N GLU A 85 13.45 -10.71 -10.56
CA GLU A 85 14.73 -11.05 -11.20
C GLU A 85 14.52 -11.99 -12.39
N LYS A 86 13.64 -12.97 -12.24
CA LYS A 86 13.29 -13.90 -13.30
C LYS A 86 12.46 -13.24 -14.40
N ALA A 87 11.54 -12.33 -14.07
CA ALA A 87 10.76 -11.59 -15.05
C ALA A 87 11.67 -10.73 -15.95
N VAL A 88 12.69 -10.07 -15.37
CA VAL A 88 13.71 -9.35 -16.14
C VAL A 88 14.58 -10.33 -16.96
N SER A 89 15.02 -11.43 -16.36
CA SER A 89 15.88 -12.41 -17.04
C SER A 89 15.19 -13.12 -18.20
N ASN A 90 13.87 -13.29 -18.16
CA ASN A 90 13.10 -13.93 -19.23
C ASN A 90 12.62 -12.94 -20.30
N GLY A 91 12.81 -11.63 -20.06
CA GLY A 91 12.36 -10.56 -20.94
C GLY A 91 10.85 -10.27 -20.84
N ASP A 92 10.21 -10.69 -19.75
CA ASP A 92 8.82 -10.33 -19.43
C ASP A 92 8.74 -8.88 -18.91
N LEU A 93 9.82 -8.41 -18.27
CA LEU A 93 10.09 -7.01 -17.95
C LEU A 93 11.36 -6.57 -18.70
N ASP A 94 11.29 -5.42 -19.37
CA ASP A 94 12.48 -4.84 -20.00
C ASP A 94 13.32 -4.04 -18.99
N GLU A 95 14.54 -3.64 -19.40
CA GLU A 95 15.46 -2.90 -18.53
C GLU A 95 14.89 -1.53 -18.11
N ASP A 96 14.07 -0.90 -18.96
CA ASP A 96 13.48 0.41 -18.69
C ASP A 96 12.35 0.29 -17.65
N ASP A 97 11.49 -0.73 -17.77
CA ASP A 97 10.44 -1.04 -16.81
C ASP A 97 11.04 -1.50 -15.47
N ALA A 98 12.13 -2.26 -15.50
CA ALA A 98 12.87 -2.66 -14.30
C ALA A 98 13.42 -1.45 -13.54
N GLN A 99 13.99 -0.49 -14.28
CA GLN A 99 14.46 0.75 -13.69
C GLN A 99 13.29 1.56 -13.11
N LYS A 100 12.20 1.71 -13.87
CA LYS A 100 11.01 2.46 -13.42
C LYS A 100 10.36 1.81 -12.19
N PHE A 101 10.37 0.48 -12.10
CA PHE A 101 9.87 -0.23 -10.93
C PHE A 101 10.72 0.08 -9.68
N SER A 102 12.04 0.08 -9.81
CA SER A 102 12.94 0.45 -8.70
C SER A 102 12.72 1.89 -8.25
N GLU A 103 12.61 2.84 -9.18
CA GLU A 103 12.34 4.25 -8.87
C GLU A 103 10.96 4.44 -8.20
N SER A 104 9.97 3.66 -8.64
CA SER A 104 8.64 3.64 -8.04
C SER A 104 8.69 3.10 -6.61
N ALA A 105 9.36 1.97 -6.39
CA ALA A 105 9.54 1.38 -5.06
C ALA A 105 10.24 2.34 -4.09
N GLU A 106 11.28 3.05 -4.54
CA GLU A 106 11.95 4.09 -3.76
C GLU A 106 11.00 5.24 -3.41
N THR A 107 10.18 5.69 -4.36
CA THR A 107 9.22 6.78 -4.14
C THR A 107 8.16 6.41 -3.10
N VAL A 108 7.59 5.21 -3.21
CA VAL A 108 6.59 4.67 -2.28
C VAL A 108 7.22 4.47 -0.90
N THR A 109 8.41 3.88 -0.83
CA THR A 109 9.15 3.65 0.41
C THR A 109 9.51 4.97 1.10
N ALA A 110 10.01 5.96 0.36
CA ALA A 110 10.34 7.27 0.94
C ALA A 110 9.12 8.00 1.51
N TYR A 111 7.95 7.83 0.88
CA TYR A 111 6.69 8.35 1.42
C TYR A 111 6.24 7.54 2.66
N GLY A 112 6.31 6.21 2.60
CA GLY A 112 6.01 5.31 3.71
C GLY A 112 6.86 5.60 4.93
N ASP A 113 8.19 5.59 4.81
CA ASP A 113 9.14 5.87 5.90
C ASP A 113 8.89 7.23 6.57
N LYS A 114 8.50 8.23 5.79
CA LYS A 114 8.28 9.59 6.28
C LYS A 114 6.97 9.74 7.06
N ASN A 115 5.92 9.02 6.68
CA ASN A 115 4.57 9.23 7.19
C ASN A 115 4.02 8.07 8.04
N CYS A 116 4.56 6.87 7.87
CA CYS A 116 4.12 5.62 8.50
C CYS A 116 5.04 5.13 9.62
N GLY A 117 6.18 5.81 9.83
CA GLY A 117 7.09 5.56 10.94
C GLY A 117 6.77 6.46 12.13
N ASP A 118 6.30 5.86 13.23
CA ASP A 118 6.38 6.45 14.59
C ASP A 118 7.82 6.34 15.16
#